data_AF-A0A843EZN8-F1
#
_entry.id   AF-A0A843EZN8-F1
#
_cell.length_a   1.000
_cell.length_b   1.000
_cell.length_c   1.000
_cell.angle_alpha   90.00
_cell.angle_beta   90.00
_cell.angle_gamma   90.00
#
_symmetry.space_group_name_H-M   'P 1'
#
loop_
_entity.id
_entity.type
_entity.pdbx_description
1 polymer ?
#
loop_
_entity_poly.entity_id
_entity_poly.type
_entity_poly.pdbx_seq_one_letter_code
_entity_poly.pdbx_strand_id
1 'polypeptide(L)' 'HYKPLPLLTAYNNLGFDIKDYPNAYHLFENEISLPIYSTLTDEEVNYIIKTLLDILNEY' A
#
# COMPACT_ATOMS: atom_id res chain seq x y z
N HIS A 1 -2.06 0.04 5.40
CA HIS A 1 -1.87 1.37 4.79
C HIS A 1 -0.63 2.03 5.37
N TYR A 2 0.41 2.09 4.57
CA TYR A 2 1.61 2.84 4.87
C TYR A 2 1.61 4.16 4.10
N LYS A 3 2.08 5.25 4.71
CA LYS A 3 2.43 6.50 4.01
C LYS A 3 3.68 7.08 4.67
N PRO A 4 4.75 7.36 3.90
CA PRO A 4 5.96 7.99 4.42
C PRO A 4 5.65 9.30 5.13
N LEU A 5 6.23 9.49 6.32
CA LEU A 5 6.05 10.72 7.10
C LEU A 5 6.41 11.98 6.29
N PRO A 6 7.50 12.02 5.51
CA PRO A 6 7.82 13.21 4.69
C PRO A 6 6.76 13.59 3.66
N LEU A 7 5.85 12.68 3.29
CA LEU A 7 4.71 12.96 2.40
C LEU A 7 3.46 13.48 3.14
N LEU A 8 3.52 13.59 4.47
CA LEU A 8 2.46 14.20 5.28
C LEU A 8 2.78 15.68 5.46
N THR A 9 1.80 16.56 5.22
CA THR A 9 1.97 18.02 5.25
C THR A 9 2.65 18.54 6.51
N ALA A 10 2.34 17.96 7.68
CA ALA A 10 2.95 18.36 8.95
C ALA A 10 4.49 18.19 8.94
N TYR A 11 4.99 17.07 8.43
CA TYR A 11 6.43 16.77 8.40
C TYR A 11 7.11 17.46 7.22
N ASN A 12 6.44 17.57 6.08
CA ASN A 12 6.96 18.36 4.97
C ASN A 12 7.22 19.82 5.38
N ASN A 13 6.30 20.42 6.14
CA ASN A 13 6.46 21.78 6.69
C ASN A 13 7.59 21.91 7.73
N LEU A 14 8.00 20.80 8.36
CA LEU A 14 9.16 20.74 9.26
C LEU A 14 10.49 20.60 8.50
N GLY A 15 10.45 20.56 7.16
CA GLY A 15 11.64 20.48 6.31
C GLY A 15 12.06 19.07 5.90
N PHE A 16 11.24 18.05 6.16
CA PHE A 16 11.52 16.69 5.70
C PHE A 16 11.19 16.56 4.20
N ASP A 17 12.19 16.22 3.38
CA ASP A 17 12.01 15.91 1.95
C ASP A 17 11.99 14.38 1.76
N ILE A 18 10.98 13.88 1.04
CA ILE A 18 10.87 12.45 0.71
C ILE A 18 12.06 11.94 -0.11
N LYS A 19 12.76 12.82 -0.84
CA LYS A 19 13.98 12.48 -1.59
C LYS A 19 15.11 11.96 -0.70
N ASP A 20 15.13 12.36 0.57
CA ASP A 20 16.10 11.87 1.54
C ASP A 20 15.77 10.44 2.04
N TYR A 21 14.58 9.93 1.71
CA TYR A 21 14.06 8.63 2.15
C TYR A 21 13.58 7.78 0.96
N PRO A 22 14.44 7.47 -0.03
CA PRO A 22 14.05 6.76 -1.25
C PRO A 22 13.47 5.38 -0.95
N ASN A 23 13.99 4.67 0.05
CA ASN A 23 13.46 3.35 0.45
C ASN A 23 12.03 3.43 1.00
N ALA A 24 11.71 4.50 1.74
CA ALA A 24 10.36 4.71 2.25
C ALA A 24 9.38 5.00 1.09
N TYR A 25 9.82 5.80 0.11
CA TYR A 25 9.03 6.06 -1.08
C TYR A 25 8.81 4.81 -1.93
N HIS A 26 9.87 4.04 -2.23
CA HIS A 26 9.77 2.80 -3.01
C HIS A 26 8.91 1.73 -2.34
N LEU A 27 8.92 1.66 -1.01
CA LEU A 27 7.98 0.81 -0.28
C LEU A 27 6.54 1.27 -0.50
N PHE A 28 6.28 2.58 -0.49
CA PHE A 28 4.94 3.14 -0.60
C PHE A 28 4.35 3.09 -2.02
N GLU A 29 5.15 3.37 -3.04
CA GLU A 29 4.65 3.64 -4.39
C GLU A 29 3.91 2.44 -5.04
N ASN A 30 4.26 1.22 -4.62
CA ASN A 30 3.68 -0.03 -5.14
C ASN A 30 2.96 -0.85 -4.04
N GLU A 31 2.80 -0.31 -2.82
CA GLU A 31 2.14 -1.04 -1.72
C GLU A 31 0.62 -1.01 -1.88
N ILE A 32 0.02 -2.19 -1.74
CA ILE A 32 -1.43 -2.35 -1.59
C ILE A 32 -1.71 -3.17 -0.32
N SER A 33 -2.67 -2.69 0.47
CA SER A 33 -3.14 -3.40 1.66
C SER A 33 -4.41 -4.17 1.30
N LEU A 34 -4.35 -5.50 1.38
CA LEU A 34 -5.51 -6.37 1.15
C LEU A 34 -6.36 -6.52 2.43
N PRO A 35 -7.67 -6.82 2.31
CA PRO A 35 -8.52 -7.11 3.47
C PRO A 35 -7.98 -8.32 4.26
N ILE A 36 -7.65 -8.10 5.53
CA ILE A 36 -7.30 -9.15 6.49
C ILE A 36 -7.97 -8.80 7.82
N TYR A 37 -8.91 -9.64 8.25
CA TYR A 37 -9.59 -9.56 9.54
C TYR A 37 -10.16 -10.94 9.91
N SER A 38 -10.44 -11.17 11.20
CA SER A 38 -10.75 -12.51 11.74
C SER A 38 -12.06 -13.12 11.25
N THR A 39 -12.95 -12.33 10.65
CA THR A 39 -14.24 -12.78 10.12
C THR A 39 -14.23 -13.00 8.61
N LEU A 40 -13.07 -12.88 7.96
CA LEU A 40 -12.91 -13.12 6.53
C LEU A 40 -13.03 -14.62 6.29
N THR A 41 -14.00 -15.00 5.46
CA THR A 41 -14.23 -16.40 5.08
C THR A 41 -13.25 -16.84 3.99
N ASP A 42 -13.01 -18.15 3.91
CA ASP A 42 -12.15 -18.71 2.86
C ASP A 42 -12.68 -18.40 1.45
N GLU A 43 -14.00 -18.30 1.27
CA GLU A 43 -14.63 -17.91 0.00
C GLU A 43 -14.27 -16.47 -0.39
N GLU A 44 -14.35 -15.54 0.56
CA GLU A 44 -13.96 -14.14 0.35
C GLU A 44 -12.46 -14.01 0.07
N VAL A 45 -11.61 -14.76 0.78
CA VAL A 45 -10.15 -14.82 0.52
C VAL A 45 -9.89 -15.27 -0.92
N ASN A 46 -10.53 -16.36 -1.35
CA ASN A 46 -10.37 -16.89 -2.70
C ASN A 46 -10.85 -15.89 -3.77
N TYR A 47 -11.93 -15.19 -3.51
CA TYR A 47 -12.43 -14.13 -4.39
C TYR A 47 -11.42 -12.98 -4.54
N ILE A 48 -10.84 -12.51 -3.42
CA ILE A 48 -9.82 -11.45 -3.42
C ILE A 48 -8.59 -11.88 -4.22
N ILE A 49 -8.07 -13.10 -3.96
CA ILE A 49 -6.89 -13.63 -4.65
C ILE A 49 -7.15 -13.70 -6.16
N LYS A 50 -8.28 -14.30 -6.57
CA LYS A 50 -8.61 -14.45 -7.98
C LYS A 50 -8.74 -13.10 -8.67
N THR A 51 -9.50 -12.18 -8.08
CA THR A 51 -9.73 -10.84 -8.64
C THR A 51 -8.41 -10.08 -8.83
N LEU A 52 -7.52 -10.16 -7.83
CA LEU A 52 -6.21 -9.49 -7.92
C LEU A 52 -5.35 -10.08 -9.05
N LEU A 53 -5.30 -11.41 -9.18
CA LEU A 53 -4.54 -12.06 -10.26
C LEU A 53 -5.14 -11.75 -11.64
N ASP A 54 -6.46 -11.73 -11.78
CA ASP A 54 -7.12 -11.40 -13.04
C ASP A 54 -6.77 -9.97 -13.47
N ILE A 55 -6.88 -8.98 -12.57
CA ILE A 55 -6.52 -7.57 -12.86
C ILE A 55 -5.04 -7.43 -13.24
N LEU A 56 -4.15 -8.15 -12.57
CA LEU A 56 -2.71 -8.07 -12.84
C LEU A 56 -2.30 -8.75 -14.16
N ASN A 57 -3.06 -9.74 -14.63
CA ASN A 57 -2.78 -10.45 -15.89
C ASN A 57 -3.44 -9.81 -17.12
N GLU A 58 -4.39 -8.87 -16.94
CA GLU A 58 -5.03 -8.13 -18.02
C GLU A 58 -4.16 -6.99 -18.61
N TYR A 59 -3.02 -6.69 -17.97
CA TYR A 59 -2.07 -5.64 -18.36
C TYR A 59 -0.69 -6.22 -18.67
#